data_AF-A0A914DY96-F1
#
_entry.id   AF-A0A914DY96-F1
#
_cell.length_a   1.000
_cell.length_b   1.000
_cell.length_c   1.000
_cell.angle_alpha   90.00
_cell.angle_beta   90.00
_cell.angle_gamma   90.00
#
_symmetry.space_group_name_H-M   'P 1'
#
loop_
_entity.id
_entity.type
_entity.pdbx_description
1 polymer ?
#
loop_
_entity_poly.entity_id
_entity_poly.type
_entity_poly.pdbx_seq_one_letter_code
_entity_poly.pdbx_strand_id
1 'polypeptide(L)'
;MLTLISLFSIAILSVVRINAENTDIMGCVICEMLTESLSSEMNPTSVLTSMYRRCSRVGLMEPVCMSILDENAKQILKMSNNGMAAKQICVELNFCNR
;
A
#
# COMPACT_ATOMS: atom_id res chain seq x y z
N MET A 1 2.98 -39.82 -26.03
CA MET A 1 1.75 -39.00 -25.88
C MET A 1 1.33 -38.77 -24.42
N LEU A 2 2.18 -39.05 -23.41
CA LEU A 2 1.84 -38.86 -21.99
C LEU A 2 2.80 -37.94 -21.20
N THR A 3 3.87 -37.43 -21.82
CA THR A 3 4.86 -36.55 -21.16
C THR A 3 4.68 -35.06 -21.49
N LEU A 4 3.77 -34.71 -22.41
CA LEU A 4 3.49 -33.31 -22.81
C LEU A 4 2.37 -32.65 -21.97
N ILE A 5 1.60 -33.43 -21.21
CA ILE A 5 0.49 -32.92 -20.39
C ILE A 5 1.01 -32.34 -19.06
N SER A 6 2.17 -32.79 -18.58
CA SER A 6 2.70 -32.41 -17.26
C SER A 6 3.34 -31.01 -17.20
N LEU A 7 3.69 -30.41 -18.34
CA LEU A 7 4.31 -29.07 -18.37
C LEU A 7 3.28 -27.94 -18.50
N PHE A 8 2.08 -28.23 -19.01
CA PHE A 8 1.03 -27.21 -19.14
C PHE A 8 0.33 -26.90 -17.82
N SER A 9 0.26 -27.86 -16.89
CA SER A 9 -0.42 -27.66 -15.60
C SER A 9 0.32 -26.68 -14.66
N ILE A 10 1.63 -26.51 -14.80
CA ILE A 10 2.43 -25.65 -13.90
C ILE A 10 2.37 -24.18 -14.35
N ALA A 11 2.12 -23.90 -15.63
CA ALA A 11 2.09 -22.54 -16.16
C ALA A 11 0.81 -21.76 -15.84
N ILE A 12 -0.28 -22.44 -15.46
CA ILE A 12 -1.61 -21.81 -15.29
C ILE A 12 -1.81 -21.26 -13.85
N LEU A 13 -1.04 -21.73 -12.86
CA LEU A 13 -1.15 -21.26 -11.47
C LEU A 13 -0.58 -19.85 -11.24
N SER A 14 0.14 -19.28 -12.21
CA SER A 14 0.90 -18.03 -12.00
C SER A 14 0.17 -16.73 -12.35
N VAL A 15 -1.08 -16.77 -12.88
CA VAL A 15 -1.70 -15.58 -13.49
C VAL A 15 -3.11 -15.28 -12.99
N VAL A 16 -3.58 -15.89 -11.91
CA VAL A 16 -4.76 -15.34 -11.22
C VAL A 16 -4.30 -14.17 -10.34
N ARG A 17 -4.06 -13.01 -10.97
CA ARG A 17 -4.08 -11.73 -10.26
C ARG A 17 -5.55 -11.47 -9.93
N ILE A 18 -6.00 -11.95 -8.77
CA ILE A 18 -7.25 -11.47 -8.18
C ILE A 18 -7.00 -10.00 -7.84
N ASN A 19 -7.25 -9.10 -8.78
CA ASN A 19 -7.46 -7.71 -8.45
C ASN A 19 -8.80 -7.68 -7.71
N ALA A 20 -8.75 -7.90 -6.40
CA ALA A 20 -9.88 -7.64 -5.54
C ALA A 20 -10.09 -6.13 -5.58
N GLU A 21 -10.95 -5.67 -6.49
CA GLU A 21 -11.59 -4.35 -6.42
C GLU A 21 -12.59 -4.38 -5.26
N ASN A 22 -12.07 -4.60 -4.05
CA ASN A 22 -12.74 -4.18 -2.83
C ASN A 22 -12.10 -2.83 -2.53
N THR A 23 -12.86 -1.75 -2.69
CA THR A 23 -12.52 -0.51 -2.00
C THR A 23 -12.64 -0.82 -0.51
N ASP A 24 -11.59 -1.40 0.06
CA ASP A 24 -11.53 -1.69 1.48
C ASP A 24 -11.47 -0.35 2.19
N ILE A 25 -12.62 0.06 2.73
CA ILE A 25 -12.79 1.31 3.49
C ILE A 25 -11.66 1.44 4.51
N MET A 26 -11.23 0.30 5.07
CA MET A 26 -10.14 0.24 6.02
C MET A 26 -8.77 0.58 5.40
N GLY A 27 -8.49 0.08 4.20
CA GLY A 27 -7.28 0.42 3.45
C GLY A 27 -7.19 1.91 3.14
N CYS A 28 -8.31 2.55 2.78
CA CYS A 28 -8.38 4.00 2.60
C CYS A 28 -8.03 4.75 3.89
N VAL A 29 -8.66 4.39 5.02
CA VAL A 29 -8.42 5.02 6.33
C VAL A 29 -6.97 4.86 6.78
N ILE A 30 -6.39 3.67 6.62
CA ILE A 30 -4.99 3.41 6.97
C ILE A 30 -4.06 4.23 6.08
N CYS A 31 -4.32 4.30 4.77
CA CYS A 31 -3.51 5.10 3.87
C CYS A 31 -3.57 6.60 4.23
N GLU A 32 -4.76 7.15 4.50
CA GLU A 32 -4.90 8.55 4.88
C GLU A 32 -4.17 8.84 6.20
N MET A 33 -4.29 7.94 7.18
CA MET A 33 -3.54 8.03 8.43
C MET A 33 -2.02 8.02 8.18
N LEU A 34 -1.51 7.17 7.28
CA LEU A 34 -0.08 7.12 6.96
C LEU A 34 0.40 8.37 6.23
N THR A 35 -0.47 8.99 5.43
CA THR A 35 -0.14 10.13 4.58
C THR A 35 -0.41 11.49 5.23
N GLU A 36 -1.02 11.50 6.40
CA GLU A 36 -1.35 12.73 7.13
C GLU A 36 -0.09 13.49 7.57
N SER A 37 -0.08 14.81 7.35
CA SER A 37 0.99 15.71 7.84
C SER A 37 2.42 15.36 7.43
N LEU A 38 2.62 14.62 6.33
CA LEU A 38 3.97 14.30 5.85
C LEU A 38 4.69 15.50 5.24
N SER A 39 3.95 16.51 4.78
CA SER A 39 4.48 17.73 4.18
C SER A 39 5.23 18.65 5.14
N SER A 40 5.12 18.45 6.46
CA SER A 40 5.85 19.24 7.46
C SER A 40 7.25 18.71 7.77
N GLU A 41 7.58 17.50 7.34
CA GLU A 41 8.82 16.80 7.68
C GLU A 41 9.75 16.74 6.46
N MET A 42 10.90 17.42 6.52
CA MET A 42 11.86 17.49 5.40
C MET A 42 12.77 16.28 5.28
N ASN A 43 12.86 15.43 6.31
CA ASN A 43 13.76 14.28 6.32
C ASN A 43 12.99 12.98 6.01
N PRO A 44 13.30 12.27 4.91
CA PRO A 44 12.60 11.04 4.53
C PRO A 44 12.61 9.95 5.62
N THR A 45 13.68 9.89 6.42
CA THR A 45 13.81 8.91 7.50
C THR A 45 12.87 9.21 8.66
N SER A 46 12.69 10.49 9.02
CA SER A 46 11.74 10.86 10.09
C SER A 46 10.30 10.70 9.62
N VAL A 47 9.99 11.02 8.37
CA VAL A 47 8.68 10.76 7.75
C VAL A 47 8.34 9.27 7.83
N LEU A 48 9.26 8.41 7.39
CA LEU A 48 9.07 6.96 7.42
C LEU A 48 8.94 6.42 8.86
N THR A 49 9.75 6.93 9.78
CA THR A 49 9.66 6.58 11.22
C THR A 49 8.30 6.96 11.80
N SER A 50 7.75 8.11 11.40
CA SER A 50 6.42 8.56 11.82
C SER A 50 5.32 7.67 11.27
N MET A 51 5.42 7.20 10.03
CA MET A 51 4.50 6.21 9.46
C MET A 51 4.53 4.88 10.23
N TYR A 52 5.72 4.32 10.49
CA TYR A 52 5.87 3.09 11.26
C TYR A 52 5.28 3.24 12.68
N ARG A 53 5.49 4.39 13.32
CA ARG A 53 4.90 4.70 14.64
C ARG A 53 3.37 4.79 14.59
N ARG A 54 2.77 5.15 13.47
CA ARG A 54 1.31 5.13 13.29
C ARG A 54 0.82 3.69 13.16
N CYS A 55 1.52 2.85 12.38
CA CYS A 55 1.18 1.43 12.27
C CYS A 55 1.26 0.67 13.60
N SER A 56 2.20 0.99 14.49
CA SER A 56 2.25 0.34 15.80
C SER A 56 1.12 0.73 16.77
N ARG A 57 0.29 1.72 16.40
CA ARG A 57 -0.82 2.22 17.23
C ARG A 57 -2.20 1.74 16.77
N VAL A 58 -2.30 1.10 15.60
CA VAL A 58 -3.60 0.62 15.06
C VAL A 58 -4.03 -0.74 15.63
N GLY A 59 -3.26 -1.33 16.55
CA GLY A 59 -3.64 -2.54 17.27
C GLY A 59 -3.69 -3.76 16.36
N LEU A 60 -4.83 -4.45 16.30
CA LEU A 60 -4.99 -5.70 15.53
C LEU A 60 -4.76 -5.53 14.02
N MET A 61 -4.82 -4.29 13.52
CA MET A 61 -4.58 -3.98 12.11
C MET A 61 -3.13 -3.59 11.80
N GLU A 62 -2.23 -3.66 12.79
CA GLU A 62 -0.81 -3.39 12.60
C GLU A 62 -0.21 -4.17 11.42
N PRO A 63 -0.43 -5.49 11.25
CA PRO A 63 0.15 -6.23 10.12
C PRO A 63 -0.31 -5.70 8.75
N VAL A 64 -1.59 -5.32 8.65
CA VAL A 64 -2.16 -4.75 7.41
C VAL A 64 -1.57 -3.37 7.13
N CYS A 65 -1.44 -2.53 8.17
CA CYS A 65 -0.81 -1.23 8.05
C CYS A 65 0.65 -1.33 7.62
N MET A 66 1.41 -2.25 8.23
CA MET A 66 2.81 -2.48 7.87
C MET A 66 2.94 -2.95 6.42
N SER A 67 2.07 -3.86 5.95
CA SER A 67 2.05 -4.29 4.53
C SER A 67 1.83 -3.11 3.59
N ILE A 68 0.80 -2.30 3.86
CA ILE A 68 0.49 -1.10 3.06
C ILE A 68 1.70 -0.15 3.04
N LEU A 69 2.30 0.10 4.20
CA LEU A 69 3.45 0.98 4.31
C LEU A 69 4.66 0.43 3.55
N ASP A 70 5.04 -0.83 3.75
CA ASP A 70 6.23 -1.43 3.16
C ASP A 70 6.14 -1.50 1.62
N GLU A 71 4.94 -1.76 1.10
CA GLU A 71 4.69 -1.82 -0.34
C GLU A 71 4.70 -0.42 -1.00
N ASN A 72 4.32 0.63 -0.27
CA ASN A 72 4.02 1.94 -0.85
C ASN A 72 4.89 3.10 -0.35
N ALA A 73 5.72 2.91 0.68
CA ALA A 73 6.48 3.96 1.38
C ALA A 73 7.25 4.88 0.43
N LYS A 74 7.96 4.31 -0.56
CA LYS A 74 8.73 5.09 -1.55
C LYS A 74 7.83 5.99 -2.40
N GLN A 75 6.68 5.48 -2.81
CA GLN A 75 5.73 6.21 -3.65
C GLN A 75 5.03 7.30 -2.85
N ILE A 76 4.60 6.99 -1.61
CA ILE A 76 4.03 7.96 -0.69
C ILE A 76 4.99 9.13 -0.44
N LEU A 77 6.26 8.83 -0.11
CA LEU A 77 7.28 9.86 0.09
C LEU A 77 7.47 10.75 -1.14
N LYS A 78 7.55 10.13 -2.32
CA LYS A 78 7.69 10.87 -3.58
C LYS A 78 6.50 11.81 -3.84
N MET A 79 5.27 11.32 -3.67
CA MET A 79 4.07 12.13 -3.90
C MET A 79 3.91 13.23 -2.86
N SER A 80 4.18 12.92 -1.58
CA SER A 80 4.20 13.91 -0.49
C SER A 80 5.21 15.02 -0.75
N ASN A 81 6.43 14.69 -1.18
CA ASN A 81 7.46 15.68 -1.51
C ASN A 81 7.08 16.56 -2.71
N ASN A 82 6.21 16.07 -3.59
CA ASN A 82 5.64 16.85 -4.69
C ASN A 82 4.45 17.73 -4.25
N GLY A 83 4.14 17.78 -2.94
CA GLY A 83 3.05 18.59 -2.39
C GLY A 83 1.66 17.97 -2.57
N MET A 84 1.58 16.67 -2.88
CA MET A 84 0.29 15.99 -3.03
C MET A 84 -0.39 15.81 -1.66
N ALA A 85 -1.69 16.11 -1.58
CA ALA A 85 -2.46 15.94 -0.35
C ALA A 85 -2.70 14.44 -0.04
N ALA A 86 -2.78 14.09 1.25
CA ALA A 86 -3.01 12.74 1.76
C ALA A 86 -4.09 11.95 0.99
N LYS A 87 -5.29 12.52 0.89
CA LYS A 87 -6.42 11.91 0.15
C LYS A 87 -6.07 11.64 -1.32
N GLN A 88 -5.37 12.56 -1.99
CA GLN A 88 -4.98 12.38 -3.39
C GLN A 88 -3.94 11.26 -3.54
N ILE A 89 -2.98 11.16 -2.61
CA ILE A 89 -2.01 10.05 -2.59
C ILE A 89 -2.75 8.72 -2.48
N CYS A 90 -3.73 8.62 -1.58
CA CYS A 90 -4.46 7.37 -1.36
C CYS A 90 -5.41 6.99 -2.50
N VAL A 91 -5.91 7.98 -3.24
CA VAL A 91 -6.61 7.75 -4.51
C VAL A 91 -5.64 7.24 -5.58
N GLU A 92 -4.46 7.84 -5.71
CA GLU A 92 -3.46 7.42 -6.71
C GLU A 92 -2.92 6.01 -6.45
N LEU A 93 -2.85 5.61 -5.18
CA LEU A 93 -2.47 4.26 -4.76
C LEU A 93 -3.64 3.25 -4.81
N ASN A 94 -4.82 3.67 -5.27
CA ASN A 94 -6.03 2.85 -5.35
C ASN A 94 -6.55 2.32 -3.99
N PHE A 95 -6.21 2.97 -2.88
CA PHE A 95 -6.79 2.67 -1.57
C PHE A 95 -8.14 3.36 -1.37
N CYS A 96 -8.31 4.56 -1.94
CA CYS A 96 -9.53 5.36 -1.86
C CYS A 96 -10.14 5.57 -3.25
N ASN A 97 -11.47 5.64 -3.32
CA ASN A 97 -12.16 6.10 -4.52
C ASN A 97 -12.07 7.63 -4.64
N ARG A 98 -12.17 8.14 -5.89
CA ARG A 98 -12.17 9.58 -6.20
C ARG A 98 -13.32 10.35 -5.53
#